data_AF-A0AAV8YN89-F1
#
_entry.id   AF-A0AAV8YN89-F1
#
_cell.length_a   1.000
_cell.length_b   1.000
_cell.length_c   1.000
_cell.angle_alpha   90.00
_cell.angle_beta   90.00
_cell.angle_gamma   90.00
#
_symmetry.space_group_name_H-M   'P 1'
#
loop_
_entity.id
_entity.type
_entity.pdbx_description
1 polymer ?
#
loop_
_entity_poly.entity_id
_entity_poly.type
_entity_poly.pdbx_seq_one_letter_code
_entity_poly.pdbx_strand_id
1 'polypeptide(L)'
;MEYFTEEKICKYCKQKLAICYDEGLQCLECKNNVHIRCLKRGSVPGGLNGDLFYTYMCQECSSSGNEVFSRNKVSWLQIITLALYHLQTKSPGLARKGYFHWRNHVATFVDRNWEIFFSYDVKKKKKWTGTVAGTLSHFGSYIFLSGTSTFNEPAWWTLMYPKLSPSVISNLHSLLTLEKQKMKMRNEKKSMHDAELFQIVLSTYVTNEELLQPFSISNMPVLPDVKEEDMICTEVKKNPKQKSASVNKRKSVFPTIGNTSK
;
A
#
# COMPACT_ATOMS: atom_id res chain seq x y z
N MET A 1 -12.55 -18.28 3.04
CA MET A 1 -12.01 -19.66 2.99
C MET A 1 -11.53 -19.96 1.58
N GLU A 2 -12.35 -19.70 0.55
CA GLU A 2 -12.03 -19.92 -0.87
C GLU A 2 -10.72 -19.29 -1.37
N TYR A 3 -10.27 -18.17 -0.80
CA TYR A 3 -9.05 -17.47 -1.22
C TYR A 3 -7.79 -18.37 -1.27
N PHE A 4 -7.61 -19.27 -0.30
CA PHE A 4 -6.40 -20.08 -0.14
C PHE A 4 -6.48 -21.46 -0.79
N THR A 5 -7.68 -21.93 -1.12
CA THR A 5 -7.93 -23.31 -1.57
C THR A 5 -8.28 -23.40 -3.05
N GLU A 6 -8.78 -22.31 -3.64
CA GLU A 6 -9.22 -22.30 -5.02
C GLU A 6 -8.06 -22.10 -5.99
N GLU A 7 -7.87 -23.07 -6.89
CA GLU A 7 -6.94 -22.93 -7.99
C GLU A 7 -7.51 -21.98 -9.05
N LYS A 8 -6.79 -20.88 -9.29
CA LYS A 8 -7.24 -19.82 -10.19
C LYS A 8 -6.37 -19.82 -11.44
N ILE A 9 -7.00 -19.76 -12.61
CA ILE A 9 -6.32 -19.67 -13.91
C ILE A 9 -6.54 -18.28 -14.50
N CYS A 10 -5.49 -17.71 -15.08
CA CYS A 10 -5.56 -16.42 -15.72
C CYS A 10 -6.33 -16.49 -17.04
N LYS A 11 -7.27 -15.56 -17.21
CA LYS A 11 -8.05 -15.40 -18.44
C LYS A 11 -7.18 -15.19 -19.68
N TYR A 12 -6.11 -14.39 -19.56
CA TYR A 12 -5.34 -13.93 -20.71
C TYR A 12 -4.19 -14.88 -21.07
N CYS A 13 -3.32 -15.25 -20.13
CA CYS A 13 -2.17 -16.11 -20.41
C CYS A 13 -2.42 -17.61 -20.19
N LYS A 14 -3.59 -17.98 -19.63
CA LYS A 14 -3.98 -19.36 -19.28
C LYS A 14 -3.05 -20.06 -18.28
N GLN A 15 -2.14 -19.34 -17.64
CA GLN A 15 -1.30 -19.86 -16.56
C GLN A 15 -2.01 -19.75 -15.20
N LYS A 16 -1.59 -20.59 -14.25
CA LYS A 16 -2.11 -20.58 -12.88
C LYS A 16 -1.68 -19.30 -12.15
N LEU A 17 -2.55 -18.77 -11.30
CA LEU A 17 -2.20 -17.75 -10.33
C LEU A 17 -1.55 -18.44 -9.12
N ALA A 18 -0.49 -17.84 -8.61
CA ALA A 18 0.23 -18.33 -7.44
C ALA A 18 0.11 -17.32 -6.31
N ILE A 19 -0.45 -17.75 -5.18
CA ILE A 19 -0.56 -16.95 -3.95
C ILE A 19 0.84 -16.44 -3.56
N CYS A 20 0.94 -15.18 -3.12
CA CYS A 20 2.18 -14.46 -2.80
C CYS A 20 3.17 -14.18 -3.95
N TYR A 21 3.12 -14.92 -5.08
CA TYR A 21 4.15 -14.84 -6.12
C TYR A 21 3.65 -14.23 -7.44
N ASP A 22 2.50 -14.68 -7.93
CA ASP A 22 1.92 -14.27 -9.21
C ASP A 22 0.40 -14.19 -9.06
N GLU A 23 -0.02 -13.21 -8.28
CA GLU A 23 -1.41 -12.97 -7.95
C GLU A 23 -2.11 -12.14 -9.03
N GLY A 24 -3.43 -11.98 -8.87
CA GLY A 24 -4.26 -11.32 -9.85
C GLY A 24 -5.56 -10.80 -9.27
N LEU A 25 -6.33 -10.14 -10.14
CA LEU A 25 -7.64 -9.58 -9.81
C LEU A 25 -8.73 -10.42 -10.46
N GLN A 26 -9.84 -10.59 -9.73
CA GLN A 26 -11.04 -11.22 -10.25
C GLN A 26 -11.95 -10.17 -10.89
N CYS A 27 -12.40 -10.43 -12.11
CA CYS A 27 -13.37 -9.57 -12.79
C CYS A 27 -14.72 -9.63 -12.06
N LEU A 28 -15.32 -8.47 -11.79
CA LEU A 28 -16.60 -8.35 -11.09
C LEU A 28 -17.74 -9.08 -11.83
N GLU A 29 -17.77 -8.97 -13.16
CA GLU A 29 -18.82 -9.55 -14.01
C GLU A 29 -18.57 -11.04 -14.29
N CYS A 30 -17.59 -11.37 -15.14
CA CYS A 30 -17.38 -12.74 -15.59
C CYS A 30 -16.68 -13.67 -14.59
N LYS A 31 -16.32 -13.19 -13.40
CA LYS A 31 -15.61 -13.92 -12.33
C LYS A 31 -14.27 -14.56 -12.70
N ASN A 32 -13.78 -14.34 -13.93
CA ASN A 32 -12.46 -14.78 -14.36
C ASN A 32 -11.34 -13.99 -13.67
N ASN A 33 -10.22 -14.66 -13.41
CA ASN A 33 -9.05 -14.06 -12.78
C ASN A 33 -8.03 -13.58 -13.83
N VAL A 34 -7.30 -12.50 -13.54
CA VAL A 34 -6.27 -11.95 -14.42
C VAL A 34 -5.03 -11.60 -13.59
N HIS A 35 -3.86 -12.12 -13.95
CA HIS A 35 -2.61 -11.74 -13.29
C HIS A 35 -2.38 -10.24 -13.38
N ILE A 36 -1.74 -9.66 -12.36
CA ILE A 36 -1.34 -8.24 -12.40
C ILE A 36 -0.45 -7.94 -13.59
N ARG A 37 0.51 -8.83 -13.90
CA ARG A 37 1.39 -8.73 -15.07
C ARG A 37 0.67 -8.88 -16.41
N CYS A 38 -0.52 -9.47 -16.42
CA CYS A 38 -1.31 -9.67 -17.64
C CYS A 38 -2.33 -8.55 -17.87
N LEU A 39 -2.54 -7.64 -16.91
CA LEU A 39 -3.33 -6.44 -17.15
C LEU A 39 -2.73 -5.66 -18.33
N LYS A 40 -3.57 -5.03 -19.16
CA LYS A 40 -3.09 -4.33 -20.37
C LYS A 40 -2.10 -3.21 -20.06
N ARG A 41 -2.29 -2.53 -18.93
CA ARG A 41 -1.38 -1.48 -18.45
C ARG A 41 -0.09 -2.05 -17.83
N GLY A 42 -0.01 -3.37 -17.60
CA GLY A 42 1.08 -4.05 -16.90
C GLY A 42 1.00 -3.93 -15.36
N SER A 43 0.11 -3.09 -14.83
CA SER A 43 -0.11 -2.93 -13.38
C SER A 43 -1.48 -2.32 -13.09
N VAL A 44 -1.89 -2.41 -11.83
CA VAL A 44 -2.99 -1.59 -11.28
C VAL A 44 -2.66 -0.10 -11.28
N PRO A 45 -3.65 0.81 -11.19
CA PRO A 45 -3.42 2.24 -10.94
C PRO A 45 -2.47 2.46 -9.76
N GLY A 46 -1.59 3.45 -9.85
CA GLY A 46 -0.55 3.72 -8.83
C GLY A 46 0.67 2.79 -8.85
N GLY A 47 0.53 1.54 -9.32
CA GLY A 47 1.67 0.65 -9.55
C GLY A 47 2.41 0.19 -8.29
N LEU A 48 1.72 0.15 -7.14
CA LEU A 48 2.29 -0.37 -5.90
C LEU A 48 2.47 -1.89 -5.98
N ASN A 49 3.58 -2.38 -5.44
CA ASN A 49 3.91 -3.81 -5.47
C ASN A 49 3.01 -4.56 -4.49
N GLY A 50 2.41 -5.66 -4.93
CA GLY A 50 1.49 -6.47 -4.10
C GLY A 50 0.12 -5.82 -3.87
N ASP A 51 -0.22 -4.76 -4.60
CA ASP A 51 -1.50 -4.07 -4.44
C ASP A 51 -2.62 -4.74 -5.25
N LEU A 52 -3.50 -5.44 -4.53
CA LEU A 52 -4.68 -6.11 -5.08
C LEU A 52 -5.99 -5.49 -4.57
N PHE A 53 -5.94 -4.31 -3.92
CA PHE A 53 -7.11 -3.73 -3.26
C PHE A 53 -7.97 -2.92 -4.25
N TYR A 54 -8.42 -3.59 -5.31
CA TYR A 54 -9.24 -3.02 -6.38
C TYR A 54 -10.45 -3.90 -6.69
N THR A 55 -11.57 -3.25 -6.99
CA THR A 55 -12.63 -3.84 -7.79
C THR A 55 -12.24 -3.69 -9.25
N TYR A 56 -12.24 -4.81 -9.98
CA TYR A 56 -11.73 -4.89 -11.34
C TYR A 56 -12.82 -5.35 -12.30
N MET A 57 -12.88 -4.73 -13.47
CA MET A 57 -13.70 -5.17 -14.59
C MET A 57 -12.82 -5.30 -15.82
N CYS A 58 -12.79 -6.51 -16.39
CA CYS A 58 -11.98 -6.79 -17.56
C CYS A 58 -12.52 -6.06 -18.79
N GLN A 59 -11.66 -5.91 -19.80
CA GLN A 59 -11.97 -5.16 -21.00
C GLN A 59 -13.25 -5.64 -21.71
N GLU A 60 -13.43 -6.96 -21.83
CA GLU A 60 -14.60 -7.57 -22.50
C GLU A 60 -15.91 -7.33 -21.75
N CYS A 61 -15.85 -7.12 -20.42
CA CYS A 61 -17.05 -6.85 -19.61
C CYS A 61 -17.34 -5.36 -19.48
N SER A 62 -16.38 -4.49 -19.76
CA SER A 62 -16.54 -3.05 -19.63
C SER A 62 -17.25 -2.46 -20.83
N SER A 63 -18.26 -1.62 -20.60
CA SER A 63 -18.93 -0.84 -21.65
C SER A 63 -18.01 0.11 -22.40
N SER A 64 -16.91 0.52 -21.77
CA SER A 64 -15.90 1.41 -22.37
C SER A 64 -14.88 0.68 -23.27
N GLY A 65 -14.91 -0.66 -23.30
CA GLY A 65 -13.91 -1.46 -24.00
C GLY A 65 -12.49 -1.32 -23.43
N ASN A 66 -12.36 -0.85 -22.19
CA ASN A 66 -11.11 -0.69 -21.44
C ASN A 66 -11.21 -1.38 -20.06
N GLU A 67 -10.06 -1.77 -19.50
CA GLU A 67 -10.01 -2.28 -18.13
C GLU A 67 -10.37 -1.17 -17.14
N VAL A 68 -11.31 -1.46 -16.24
CA VAL A 68 -11.79 -0.49 -15.23
C VAL A 68 -11.37 -0.96 -13.84
N PHE A 69 -10.84 -0.01 -13.07
CA PHE A 69 -10.37 -0.23 -11.70
C PHE A 69 -11.08 0.76 -10.79
N SER A 70 -11.63 0.26 -9.69
CA SER A 70 -12.14 1.09 -8.60
C SER A 70 -11.39 0.73 -7.32
N ARG A 71 -10.79 1.73 -6.65
CA ARG A 71 -10.01 1.53 -5.44
C ARG A 71 -10.93 1.07 -4.31
N ASN A 72 -10.63 -0.08 -3.71
CA ASN A 72 -11.37 -0.55 -2.56
C ASN A 72 -11.01 0.29 -1.32
N LYS A 73 -11.95 0.42 -0.39
CA LYS A 73 -11.66 1.02 0.91
C LYS A 73 -10.66 0.14 1.66
N VAL A 74 -9.48 0.70 1.93
CA VAL A 74 -8.41 0.03 2.66
C VAL A 74 -8.30 0.52 4.11
N SER A 75 -7.96 -0.41 5.00
CA SER A 75 -7.65 -0.15 6.41
C SER A 75 -6.20 0.31 6.60
N TRP A 76 -5.89 0.89 7.76
CA TRP A 76 -4.51 1.27 8.10
C TRP A 76 -3.56 0.07 8.14
N LEU A 77 -4.03 -1.10 8.55
CA LEU A 77 -3.24 -2.34 8.47
C LEU A 77 -2.83 -2.61 7.02
N GLN A 78 -3.79 -2.63 6.09
CA GLN A 78 -3.53 -2.88 4.66
C GLN A 78 -2.60 -1.81 4.06
N ILE A 79 -2.80 -0.54 4.38
CA ILE A 79 -1.97 0.57 3.89
C ILE A 79 -0.51 0.40 4.34
N ILE A 80 -0.29 0.13 5.64
CA ILE A 80 1.06 0.02 6.20
C ILE A 80 1.75 -1.25 5.70
N THR A 81 1.03 -2.37 5.63
CA THR A 81 1.55 -3.61 5.04
C THR A 81 1.97 -3.39 3.59
N LEU A 82 1.11 -2.75 2.79
CA LEU A 82 1.42 -2.45 1.39
C LEU A 82 2.61 -1.48 1.25
N ALA A 83 2.68 -0.45 2.09
CA ALA A 83 3.80 0.49 2.10
C ALA A 83 5.12 -0.21 2.44
N LEU A 84 5.17 -1.01 3.51
CA LEU A 84 6.37 -1.75 3.89
C LEU A 84 6.76 -2.77 2.82
N TYR A 85 5.80 -3.53 2.27
CA TYR A 85 6.05 -4.51 1.22
C TYR A 85 6.64 -3.86 -0.03
N HIS A 86 6.08 -2.72 -0.46
CA HIS A 86 6.60 -1.98 -1.61
C HIS A 86 7.99 -1.41 -1.33
N LEU A 87 8.22 -0.81 -0.15
CA LEU A 87 9.53 -0.27 0.23
C LEU A 87 10.61 -1.36 0.28
N GLN A 88 10.32 -2.52 0.86
CA GLN A 88 11.22 -3.68 0.87
C GLN A 88 11.58 -4.13 -0.55
N THR A 89 10.60 -4.13 -1.45
CA THR A 89 10.76 -4.63 -2.83
C THR A 89 11.47 -3.64 -3.75
N LYS A 90 11.15 -2.35 -3.64
CA LYS A 90 11.57 -1.31 -4.59
C LYS A 90 12.62 -0.34 -4.07
N SER A 91 12.79 -0.26 -2.75
CA SER A 91 13.74 0.66 -2.12
C SER A 91 14.46 0.02 -0.94
N PRO A 92 15.05 -1.19 -1.09
CA PRO A 92 15.74 -1.87 0.00
C PRO A 92 16.91 -1.04 0.56
N GLY A 93 17.54 -0.18 -0.26
CA GLY A 93 18.63 0.70 0.18
C GLY A 93 18.23 1.79 1.20
N LEU A 94 16.93 2.09 1.36
CA LEU A 94 16.46 2.98 2.43
C LEU A 94 16.33 2.26 3.78
N ALA A 95 16.43 0.93 3.78
CA ALA A 95 16.24 0.13 4.98
C ALA A 95 17.53 0.01 5.77
N ARG A 96 17.47 0.19 7.08
CA ARG A 96 18.56 -0.18 8.00
C ARG A 96 18.42 -1.66 8.31
N LYS A 97 19.25 -2.51 7.68
CA LYS A 97 19.17 -3.99 7.81
C LYS A 97 17.76 -4.55 7.59
N GLY A 98 17.03 -4.03 6.60
CA GLY A 98 15.66 -4.48 6.28
C GLY A 98 14.55 -3.85 7.12
N TYR A 99 14.88 -2.95 8.06
CA TYR A 99 13.91 -2.16 8.82
C TYR A 99 13.76 -0.74 8.26
N PHE A 100 12.55 -0.22 8.33
CA PHE A 100 12.21 1.12 7.90
C PHE A 100 11.75 1.96 9.09
N HIS A 101 12.23 3.21 9.16
CA HIS A 101 11.78 4.14 10.18
C HIS A 101 10.31 4.54 9.92
N TRP A 102 9.40 4.34 10.88
CA TRP A 102 7.96 4.52 10.63
C TRP A 102 7.60 5.95 10.19
N ARG A 103 8.25 6.97 10.77
CA ARG A 103 7.97 8.37 10.42
C ARG A 103 8.64 8.77 9.11
N ASN A 104 9.96 8.62 9.02
CA ASN A 104 10.75 9.12 7.91
C ASN A 104 10.54 8.31 6.61
N HIS A 105 10.26 7.02 6.71
CA HIS A 105 10.09 6.15 5.54
C HIS A 105 8.61 5.84 5.31
N VAL A 106 7.93 5.17 6.25
CA VAL A 106 6.57 4.67 6.03
C VAL A 106 5.54 5.81 5.92
N ALA A 107 5.51 6.72 6.89
CA ALA A 107 4.58 7.84 6.88
C ALA A 107 4.89 8.80 5.71
N THR A 108 6.16 9.12 5.45
CA THR A 108 6.52 9.91 4.25
C THR A 108 6.05 9.26 2.95
N PHE A 109 6.19 7.93 2.83
CA PHE A 109 5.73 7.19 1.66
C PHE A 109 4.21 7.27 1.50
N VAL A 110 3.45 7.07 2.58
CA VAL A 110 1.98 7.19 2.57
C VAL A 110 1.55 8.63 2.26
N ASP A 111 2.27 9.64 2.77
CA ASP A 111 1.94 11.04 2.53
C ASP A 111 2.08 11.42 1.04
N ARG A 112 3.18 10.99 0.42
CA ARG A 112 3.49 11.23 -1.00
C ARG A 112 2.55 10.49 -1.94
N ASN A 113 2.05 9.32 -1.52
CA ASN A 113 1.20 8.44 -2.32
C ASN A 113 -0.25 8.43 -1.84
N TRP A 114 -0.71 9.49 -1.16
CA TRP A 114 -2.02 9.51 -0.50
C TRP A 114 -3.17 9.15 -1.44
N GLU A 115 -3.19 9.74 -2.64
CA GLU A 115 -4.23 9.52 -3.65
C GLU A 115 -4.21 8.11 -4.26
N ILE A 116 -3.11 7.38 -4.10
CA ILE A 116 -3.03 5.97 -4.51
C ILE A 116 -3.69 5.08 -3.45
N PHE A 117 -3.47 5.39 -2.17
CA PHE A 117 -4.01 4.60 -1.06
C PHE A 117 -5.49 4.85 -0.82
N PHE A 118 -5.89 6.12 -0.89
CA PHE A 118 -7.22 6.58 -0.51
C PHE A 118 -7.97 7.13 -1.71
N SER A 119 -9.28 6.87 -1.75
CA SER A 119 -10.19 7.51 -2.69
C SER A 119 -10.13 9.05 -2.56
N TYR A 120 -10.40 9.76 -3.67
CA TYR A 120 -10.27 11.23 -3.77
C TYR A 120 -11.09 12.02 -2.73
N ASP A 121 -12.12 11.41 -2.14
CA ASP A 121 -12.97 12.00 -1.11
C ASP A 121 -12.33 12.01 0.30
N VAL A 122 -11.27 11.23 0.52
CA VAL A 122 -10.64 11.09 1.84
C VAL A 122 -9.61 12.18 2.09
N LYS A 123 -9.98 13.17 2.88
CA LYS A 123 -9.08 14.25 3.31
C LYS A 123 -8.07 13.78 4.37
N LYS A 124 -6.82 14.25 4.26
CA LYS A 124 -5.76 14.07 5.27
C LYS A 124 -6.15 14.72 6.60
N LYS A 125 -6.31 13.90 7.65
CA LYS A 125 -6.51 14.40 9.03
C LYS A 125 -5.18 14.91 9.60
N LYS A 126 -5.16 16.06 10.29
CA LYS A 126 -3.90 16.67 10.81
C LYS A 126 -2.98 15.75 11.62
N LYS A 127 -3.52 14.74 12.32
CA LYS A 127 -2.77 13.81 13.19
C LYS A 127 -2.73 12.36 12.67
N TRP A 128 -2.92 12.16 11.37
CA TRP A 128 -2.98 10.81 10.77
C TRP A 128 -1.69 10.00 10.98
N THR A 129 -0.53 10.66 11.06
CA THR A 129 0.77 10.00 11.24
C THR A 129 0.85 9.19 12.53
N GLY A 130 0.16 9.62 13.60
CA GLY A 130 0.06 8.84 14.85
C GLY A 130 -0.67 7.52 14.66
N THR A 131 -1.57 7.42 13.69
CA THR A 131 -2.24 6.16 13.33
C THR A 131 -1.27 5.15 12.73
N VAL A 132 -0.22 5.60 12.03
CA VAL A 132 0.84 4.71 11.52
C VAL A 132 1.55 4.02 12.69
N ALA A 133 2.06 4.81 13.64
CA ALA A 133 2.74 4.28 14.82
C ALA A 133 1.82 3.37 15.65
N GLY A 134 0.59 3.80 15.93
CA GLY A 134 -0.38 3.02 16.70
C GLY A 134 -0.74 1.68 16.03
N THR A 135 -0.88 1.66 14.70
CA THR A 135 -1.18 0.44 13.95
C THR A 135 0.01 -0.53 13.96
N LEU A 136 1.23 -0.02 13.76
CA LEU A 136 2.45 -0.83 13.87
C LEU A 136 2.57 -1.50 15.23
N SER A 137 2.35 -0.75 16.31
CA SER A 137 2.38 -1.30 17.67
C SER A 137 1.26 -2.30 17.93
N HIS A 138 0.03 -2.01 17.49
CA HIS A 138 -1.12 -2.89 17.72
C HIS A 138 -0.94 -4.28 17.10
N PHE A 139 -0.35 -4.34 15.89
CA PHE A 139 -0.09 -5.59 15.17
C PHE A 139 1.36 -6.09 15.30
N GLY A 140 2.12 -5.53 16.25
CA GLY A 140 3.56 -5.74 16.42
C GLY A 140 3.96 -7.11 16.98
N SER A 141 2.99 -7.94 17.37
CA SER A 141 3.24 -9.29 17.88
C SER A 141 3.06 -10.39 16.83
N TYR A 142 2.52 -10.08 15.64
CA TYR A 142 2.26 -11.11 14.61
C TYR A 142 2.27 -10.67 13.15
N ILE A 143 2.19 -9.37 12.83
CA ILE A 143 2.30 -8.88 11.44
C ILE A 143 3.54 -8.02 11.25
N PHE A 144 3.80 -7.12 12.20
CA PHE A 144 4.96 -6.23 12.15
C PHE A 144 5.99 -6.65 13.18
N LEU A 145 7.26 -6.45 12.85
CA LEU A 145 8.39 -6.70 13.74
C LEU A 145 9.06 -5.37 14.08
N SER A 146 9.18 -5.09 15.37
CA SER A 146 9.92 -3.93 15.87
C SER A 146 11.42 -4.19 15.87
N GLY A 147 12.20 -3.21 15.42
CA GLY A 147 13.66 -3.21 15.46
C GLY A 147 14.24 -2.58 16.73
N THR A 148 13.42 -2.24 17.73
CA THR A 148 13.90 -1.55 18.95
C THR A 148 15.00 -2.33 19.66
N SER A 149 14.83 -3.64 19.85
CA SER A 149 15.85 -4.50 20.46
C SER A 149 17.08 -4.68 19.58
N THR A 150 16.91 -4.60 18.26
CA THR A 150 17.99 -4.75 17.28
C THR A 150 18.92 -3.55 17.24
N PHE A 151 18.37 -2.33 17.29
CA PHE A 151 19.14 -1.10 17.10
C PHE A 151 19.36 -0.33 18.40
N ASN A 152 18.76 -0.77 19.51
CA ASN A 152 18.65 0.00 20.75
C ASN A 152 18.06 1.42 20.51
N GLU A 153 17.25 1.55 19.46
CA GLU A 153 16.61 2.77 19.01
C GLU A 153 15.15 2.44 18.66
N PRO A 154 14.17 3.22 19.14
CA PRO A 154 12.78 2.99 18.78
C PRO A 154 12.54 3.32 17.30
N ALA A 155 11.31 3.09 16.84
CA ALA A 155 10.77 3.57 15.56
C ALA A 155 11.15 2.80 14.28
N TRP A 156 11.95 1.75 14.37
CA TRP A 156 12.31 0.88 13.24
C TRP A 156 11.35 -0.31 13.14
N TRP A 157 10.79 -0.56 11.95
CA TRP A 157 9.78 -1.60 11.72
C TRP A 157 10.00 -2.34 10.40
N THR A 158 9.59 -3.60 10.38
CA THR A 158 9.56 -4.42 9.16
C THR A 158 8.36 -5.37 9.17
N LEU A 159 8.10 -6.03 8.05
CA LEU A 159 7.11 -7.12 7.98
C LEU A 159 7.69 -8.36 8.67
N MET A 160 6.89 -8.98 9.55
CA MET A 160 7.28 -10.23 10.20
C MET A 160 7.44 -11.36 9.18
N TYR A 161 6.61 -11.38 8.13
CA TYR A 161 6.69 -12.37 7.04
C TYR A 161 6.88 -11.64 5.70
N PRO A 162 8.12 -11.33 5.29
CA PRO A 162 8.38 -10.46 4.14
C PRO A 162 7.97 -11.08 2.80
N LYS A 163 7.87 -12.41 2.73
CA LYS A 163 7.43 -13.12 1.52
C LYS A 163 5.90 -13.18 1.37
N LEU A 164 5.14 -12.85 2.41
CA LEU A 164 3.67 -12.81 2.30
C LEU A 164 3.23 -11.51 1.63
N SER A 165 2.37 -11.62 0.62
CA SER A 165 1.83 -10.43 -0.05
C SER A 165 0.85 -9.67 0.86
N PRO A 166 0.62 -8.37 0.60
CA PRO A 166 -0.35 -7.57 1.36
C PRO A 166 -1.76 -8.15 1.34
N SER A 167 -2.19 -8.73 0.21
CA SER A 167 -3.49 -9.38 0.08
C SER A 167 -3.60 -10.62 0.97
N VAL A 168 -2.55 -11.45 1.02
CA VAL A 168 -2.50 -12.64 1.86
C VAL A 168 -2.56 -12.27 3.34
N ILE A 169 -1.72 -11.32 3.78
CA ILE A 169 -1.74 -10.82 5.17
C ILE A 169 -3.13 -10.29 5.54
N SER A 170 -3.76 -9.55 4.63
CA SER A 170 -5.12 -9.04 4.84
C SER A 170 -6.14 -10.16 5.01
N ASN A 171 -6.09 -11.20 4.17
CA ASN A 171 -7.00 -12.34 4.27
C ASN A 171 -6.78 -13.15 5.55
N LEU A 172 -5.52 -13.37 5.95
CA LEU A 172 -5.19 -14.02 7.22
C LEU A 172 -5.73 -13.24 8.43
N HIS A 173 -5.57 -11.91 8.43
CA HIS A 173 -6.12 -11.06 9.49
C HIS A 173 -7.66 -11.10 9.54
N SER A 174 -8.33 -11.13 8.38
CA SER A 174 -9.79 -11.32 8.32
C SER A 174 -10.23 -12.66 8.91
N LEU A 175 -9.49 -13.74 8.64
CA LEU A 175 -9.76 -15.07 9.21
C LEU A 175 -9.54 -15.09 10.73
N LEU A 176 -8.47 -14.46 11.23
CA LEU A 176 -8.23 -14.29 12.67
C LEU A 176 -9.40 -13.55 13.32
N THR A 177 -9.88 -12.46 12.70
CA THR A 177 -10.99 -11.68 13.24
C THR A 177 -12.28 -12.51 13.30
N LEU A 178 -12.55 -13.31 12.27
CA LEU A 178 -13.70 -14.22 12.23
C LEU A 178 -13.62 -15.29 13.33
N GLU A 179 -12.44 -15.85 13.57
CA GLU A 179 -12.27 -16.86 14.62
C GLU A 179 -12.46 -16.26 16.02
N LYS A 180 -11.95 -15.04 16.26
CA LYS A 180 -12.23 -14.30 17.51
C LYS A 180 -13.73 -14.08 17.73
N GLN A 181 -14.48 -13.76 16.66
CA GLN A 181 -15.92 -13.61 16.75
C GLN A 181 -16.62 -14.92 17.10
N LYS A 182 -16.21 -16.05 16.50
CA LYS A 182 -16.76 -17.37 16.82
C LYS A 182 -16.49 -17.79 18.27
N MET A 183 -15.25 -17.61 18.75
CA MET A 183 -14.89 -17.91 20.14
C MET A 183 -15.74 -17.11 21.14
N LYS A 184 -16.00 -15.83 20.85
CA LYS A 184 -16.90 -15.00 21.65
C LYS A 184 -18.33 -15.53 21.67
N MET A 185 -18.85 -15.99 20.53
CA MET A 185 -20.19 -16.58 20.44
C MET A 185 -20.30 -17.93 21.18
N ARG A 186 -19.19 -18.69 21.26
CA ARG A 186 -19.12 -19.96 22.01
C ARG A 186 -18.92 -19.80 23.52
N ASN A 187 -18.82 -18.57 24.05
CA ASN A 187 -18.51 -18.27 25.46
C ASN A 187 -17.23 -18.97 25.97
N GLU A 188 -16.25 -19.18 25.09
CA GLU A 188 -14.97 -19.78 25.46
C GLU A 188 -14.16 -18.78 26.29
N LYS A 189 -14.08 -19.01 27.62
CA LYS A 189 -13.37 -18.14 28.58
C LYS A 189 -11.85 -18.13 28.44
N LYS A 190 -11.27 -18.97 27.58
CA LYS A 190 -9.81 -19.04 27.38
C LYS A 190 -9.38 -17.99 26.36
N SER A 191 -8.91 -16.86 26.86
CA SER A 191 -8.35 -15.78 26.03
C SER A 191 -7.01 -16.23 25.44
N MET A 192 -7.04 -16.80 24.23
CA MET A 192 -5.83 -17.05 23.44
C MET A 192 -5.24 -15.72 22.98
N HIS A 193 -3.90 -15.60 23.00
CA HIS A 193 -3.26 -14.36 22.57
C HIS A 193 -3.36 -14.21 21.05
N ASP A 194 -3.56 -12.99 20.55
CA ASP A 194 -3.76 -12.73 19.11
C ASP A 194 -2.61 -13.27 18.26
N ALA A 195 -1.37 -13.24 18.77
CA ALA A 195 -0.22 -13.78 18.07
C ALA A 195 -0.28 -15.31 17.91
N GLU A 196 -0.73 -16.04 18.93
CA GLU A 196 -0.88 -17.50 18.88
C GLU A 196 -2.01 -17.88 17.91
N LEU A 197 -3.13 -17.16 17.98
CA LEU A 197 -4.23 -17.35 17.03
C LEU A 197 -3.79 -17.05 15.59
N PHE A 198 -2.97 -16.02 15.38
CA PHE A 198 -2.44 -15.71 14.07
C PHE A 198 -1.53 -16.81 13.55
N GLN A 199 -0.67 -17.40 14.39
CA GLN A 199 0.16 -18.54 13.99
C GLN A 199 -0.68 -19.74 13.56
N ILE A 200 -1.76 -20.06 14.31
CA ILE A 200 -2.68 -21.14 13.96
C ILE A 200 -3.33 -20.87 12.60
N VAL A 201 -3.84 -19.66 12.37
CA VAL A 201 -4.44 -19.28 11.08
C VAL A 201 -3.40 -19.34 9.97
N LEU A 202 -2.20 -18.82 10.21
CA LEU A 202 -1.12 -18.81 9.23
C LEU A 202 -0.74 -20.24 8.81
N SER A 203 -0.46 -21.13 9.76
CA SER A 203 -0.06 -22.52 9.47
C SER A 203 -1.19 -23.37 8.88
N THR A 204 -2.45 -23.03 9.18
CA THR A 204 -3.62 -23.71 8.60
C THR A 204 -3.79 -23.40 7.11
N TYR A 205 -3.54 -22.16 6.70
CA TYR A 205 -3.89 -21.69 5.34
C TYR A 205 -2.69 -21.47 4.41
N VAL A 206 -1.46 -21.40 4.94
CA VAL A 206 -0.23 -21.25 4.17
C VAL A 206 0.65 -22.48 4.40
N THR A 207 0.71 -23.36 3.40
CA THR A 207 1.44 -24.64 3.48
C THR A 207 2.90 -24.54 3.03
N ASN A 208 3.26 -23.50 2.28
CA ASN A 208 4.62 -23.33 1.79
C ASN A 208 5.53 -22.82 2.92
N GLU A 209 6.44 -23.67 3.39
CA GLU A 209 7.38 -23.38 4.48
C GLU A 209 8.28 -22.17 4.22
N GLU A 210 8.58 -21.86 2.96
CA GLU A 210 9.38 -20.68 2.64
C GLU A 210 8.64 -19.38 2.97
N LEU A 211 7.32 -19.35 2.79
CA LEU A 211 6.47 -18.20 3.09
C LEU A 211 6.27 -18.00 4.60
N LEU A 212 6.43 -19.07 5.38
CA LEU A 212 6.29 -19.09 6.83
C LEU A 212 7.55 -18.62 7.56
N GLN A 213 8.66 -18.38 6.85
CA GLN A 213 9.89 -17.90 7.48
C GLN A 213 9.72 -16.47 8.01
N PRO A 214 9.83 -16.27 9.34
CA PRO A 214 9.84 -14.92 9.89
C PRO A 214 11.08 -14.17 9.42
N PHE A 215 11.00 -12.84 9.40
CA PHE A 215 12.13 -11.99 9.09
C PHE A 215 13.28 -12.25 10.06
N SER A 216 14.47 -12.49 9.50
CA SER A 216 15.72 -12.56 10.25
C SER A 216 16.81 -11.80 9.52
N ILE A 217 17.58 -11.01 10.27
CA ILE A 217 18.71 -10.23 9.75
C ILE A 217 19.79 -11.14 9.16
N SER A 218 19.95 -12.36 9.71
CA SER A 218 20.93 -13.35 9.24
C SER A 218 20.71 -13.77 7.78
N ASN A 219 19.49 -13.60 7.27
CA ASN A 219 19.10 -14.11 5.95
C ASN A 219 19.11 -13.01 4.88
N MET A 220 19.59 -11.80 5.21
CA MET A 220 19.67 -10.69 4.25
C MET A 220 20.91 -10.84 3.35
N PRO A 221 20.78 -10.73 2.02
CA PRO A 221 21.93 -10.59 1.15
C PRO A 221 22.70 -9.33 1.53
N VAL A 222 24.01 -9.46 1.73
CA VAL A 222 24.90 -8.33 2.04
C VAL A 222 24.95 -7.44 0.80
N LEU A 223 24.22 -6.32 0.85
CA LEU A 223 24.37 -5.25 -0.13
C LEU A 223 25.68 -4.50 0.18
N PRO A 224 26.49 -4.15 -0.84
CA PRO A 224 27.63 -3.28 -0.61
C PRO A 224 27.15 -1.94 -0.03
N ASP A 225 27.83 -1.44 1.00
CA ASP A 225 27.56 -0.13 1.61
C ASP A 225 27.57 0.97 0.55
N VAL A 226 26.40 1.49 0.20
CA VAL A 226 26.28 2.73 -0.56
C VAL A 226 26.26 3.86 0.47
N LYS A 227 27.30 4.71 0.43
CA LYS A 227 27.45 5.87 1.32
C LYS A 227 26.24 6.79 1.18
N GLU A 228 25.71 7.26 2.30
CA GLU A 228 24.52 8.10 2.47
C GLU A 228 24.55 9.48 1.76
N GLU A 229 25.65 9.85 1.11
CA GLU A 229 25.89 11.24 0.66
C GLU A 229 25.44 11.55 -0.77
N ASP A 230 25.07 10.56 -1.61
CA ASP A 230 24.84 10.77 -3.05
C ASP A 230 23.35 10.77 -3.51
N MET A 231 22.37 10.87 -2.62
CA MET A 231 20.94 10.93 -3.01
C MET A 231 20.27 12.28 -2.72
N ILE A 232 20.78 13.34 -3.33
CA ILE A 232 19.99 14.55 -3.63
C ILE A 232 19.41 14.41 -5.04
N CYS A 233 18.18 13.89 -5.15
CA CYS A 233 17.44 13.93 -6.41
C CYS A 233 16.69 15.26 -6.56
N THR A 234 17.34 16.18 -7.27
CA THR A 234 16.80 17.14 -8.24
C THR A 234 15.41 17.75 -8.00
N GLU A 235 15.45 19.05 -7.68
CA GLU A 235 14.32 19.97 -7.75
C GLU A 235 13.68 19.99 -9.14
N VAL A 236 12.35 19.80 -9.18
CA VAL A 236 11.55 20.10 -10.36
C VAL A 236 11.53 21.61 -10.54
N LYS A 237 12.30 22.09 -11.54
CA LYS A 237 12.26 23.47 -12.03
C LYS A 237 10.82 23.86 -12.39
N LYS A 238 10.25 24.83 -11.66
CA LYS A 238 9.06 25.56 -12.09
C LYS A 238 9.43 26.40 -13.32
N ASN A 239 8.82 26.11 -14.46
CA ASN A 239 9.01 26.92 -15.67
C ASN A 239 8.23 28.25 -15.54
N PRO A 240 8.75 29.37 -16.10
CA PRO A 240 8.23 30.71 -15.88
C PRO A 240 7.01 31.03 -16.77
N LYS A 241 6.07 31.80 -16.22
CA LYS A 241 4.94 32.38 -16.95
C LYS A 241 5.47 33.29 -18.07
N GLN A 242 5.12 32.94 -19.32
CA GLN A 242 5.21 33.82 -20.48
C GLN A 242 4.31 35.04 -20.27
N LYS A 243 4.89 36.24 -20.25
CA LYS A 243 4.20 37.51 -20.49
C LYS A 243 4.37 37.85 -21.97
N SER A 244 3.28 37.79 -22.73
CA SER A 244 3.21 38.40 -24.06
C SER A 244 3.03 39.92 -23.90
N ALA A 245 3.95 40.67 -24.48
CA ALA A 245 3.80 42.10 -24.69
C ALA A 245 3.03 42.31 -26.00
N SER A 246 1.96 43.11 -25.96
CA SER A 246 1.51 43.87 -27.12
C SER A 246 1.28 45.31 -26.69
N VAL A 247 2.02 46.21 -27.32
CA VAL A 247 1.87 47.65 -27.25
C VAL A 247 1.07 48.04 -28.48
N ASN A 248 -0.04 48.77 -28.33
CA ASN A 248 -0.27 49.95 -29.16
C ASN A 248 -1.28 50.95 -28.60
N LYS A 249 -0.86 52.20 -28.71
CA LYS A 249 -1.46 53.49 -28.32
C LYS A 249 -2.87 53.73 -28.87
N ARG A 250 -3.71 54.45 -28.11
CA ARG A 250 -4.28 55.74 -28.57
C ARG A 250 -4.87 56.57 -27.42
N LYS A 251 -4.73 57.89 -27.59
CA LYS A 251 -5.06 59.02 -26.70
C LYS A 251 -6.57 59.36 -26.71
N SER A 252 -7.10 59.86 -25.60
CA SER A 252 -8.09 60.96 -25.51
C SER A 252 -8.34 61.30 -24.03
N VAL A 253 -7.82 62.41 -23.51
CA VAL A 253 -8.51 63.71 -23.30
C VAL A 253 -9.57 63.68 -22.17
N PHE A 254 -9.24 64.37 -21.08
CA PHE A 254 -10.07 64.79 -19.93
C PHE A 254 -11.33 65.60 -20.37
N PRO A 255 -12.42 65.70 -19.57
CA PRO A 255 -12.43 66.64 -18.42
C PRO A 255 -13.22 66.23 -17.17
N THR A 256 -12.81 66.88 -16.08
CA THR A 256 -13.36 66.97 -14.73
C THR A 256 -14.60 67.87 -14.69
N ILE A 257 -15.71 67.44 -14.05
CA ILE A 257 -16.78 68.23 -13.40
C ILE A 257 -17.47 67.25 -12.44
N GLY A 258 -17.86 67.48 -11.18
CA GLY A 258 -17.99 68.63 -10.30
C GLY A 258 -18.96 68.22 -9.17
N ASN A 259 -18.73 68.68 -7.95
CA ASN A 259 -19.58 68.50 -6.76
C ASN A 259 -21.07 68.81 -7.01
N THR A 260 -21.99 68.20 -6.25
CA THR A 260 -22.87 68.88 -5.26
C THR A 260 -23.83 67.92 -4.54
N SER A 261 -24.09 68.29 -3.29
CA SER A 261 -24.92 67.72 -2.22
C SER A 261 -26.35 67.27 -2.57
N LYS A 262 -26.85 66.32 -1.79
CA LYS A 262 -27.94 66.51 -0.81
C LYS A 262 -27.84 65.46 0.30
#